data_AF-A0A0S4M5W2-F1
#
_entry.id   AF-A0A0S4M5W2-F1
#
_cell.length_a   1.000
_cell.length_b   1.000
_cell.length_c   1.000
_cell.angle_alpha   90.00
_cell.angle_beta   90.00
_cell.angle_gamma   90.00
#
_symmetry.space_group_name_H-M   'P 1'
#
loop_
_entity.id
_entity.type
_entity.pdbx_description
1 polymer ?
#
loop_
_entity_poly.entity_id
_entity_poly.type
_entity_poly.pdbx_seq_one_letter_code
_entity_poly.pdbx_strand_id
1 'polypeptide(L)'
;MGSLKEIDNRIKSTKKMKQITKAMNMVSSSKLRRAEKNTKQFRPYMEKMQDAITAVAGANSSSNHPMLKARDVKRSGYLIITSDKGLAGAYSTNVLKRLVNDIKAKHNDSSEYSIIVLGQQGVDFFNNRGYEIESSLVDLPDQPSFKSVQAIAKHAIDLYSEENIDELTIYYSHYVSVLENKPTTKQVLPLSQEDSSQGHGQMSSYEFEPDKESILSVILPQYVESLIYGTILDAKASEHASRMTAMKNASDNATELIDDLSLEYNRARQAAITQQITEIVGGSAALE
;
A
#
# COMPACT_ATOMS: atom_id res chain seq x y z
N MET A 1 -8.61 28.69 -32.66
CA MET A 1 -8.92 29.09 -31.28
C MET A 1 -10.20 28.40 -30.88
N GLY A 2 -10.27 27.80 -29.70
CA GLY A 2 -11.49 27.13 -29.25
C GLY A 2 -12.65 28.12 -29.16
N SER A 3 -13.87 27.66 -29.43
CA SER A 3 -15.06 28.49 -29.22
C SER A 3 -15.10 28.95 -27.76
N LEU A 4 -15.55 30.19 -27.49
CA LEU A 4 -15.78 30.69 -26.12
C LEU A 4 -16.54 29.67 -25.24
N LYS A 5 -17.49 28.96 -25.86
CA LYS A 5 -18.28 27.90 -25.23
C LYS A 5 -17.43 26.70 -24.82
N GLU A 6 -16.43 26.32 -25.60
CA GLU A 6 -15.51 25.21 -25.28
C GLU A 6 -14.63 25.55 -24.08
N ILE A 7 -14.09 26.78 -24.03
CA ILE A 7 -13.26 27.24 -22.90
C ILE A 7 -14.10 27.28 -21.61
N ASP A 8 -15.31 27.84 -21.65
CA ASP A 8 -16.23 27.84 -20.50
C ASP A 8 -16.59 26.42 -20.03
N ASN A 9 -16.86 25.51 -20.97
CA ASN A 9 -17.13 24.10 -20.65
C ASN A 9 -15.92 23.42 -19.98
N ARG A 10 -14.70 23.70 -20.45
CA ARG A 10 -13.46 23.21 -19.81
C ARG A 10 -13.31 23.76 -18.39
N ILE A 11 -13.50 25.06 -18.18
CA ILE A 11 -13.46 25.67 -16.84
C ILE A 11 -14.45 24.99 -15.90
N LYS A 12 -15.69 24.79 -16.34
CA LYS A 12 -16.73 24.13 -15.54
C LYS A 12 -16.37 22.67 -15.21
N SER A 13 -15.82 21.94 -16.18
CA SER A 13 -15.35 20.56 -15.99
C SER A 13 -14.21 20.49 -14.95
N THR A 14 -13.18 21.33 -15.10
CA THR A 14 -12.04 21.39 -14.17
C THR A 14 -12.47 21.80 -12.76
N LYS A 15 -13.42 22.74 -12.63
CA LYS A 15 -14.00 23.11 -11.32
C LYS A 15 -14.68 21.92 -10.63
N LYS A 16 -15.46 21.12 -11.37
CA LYS A 16 -16.08 19.90 -10.83
C LYS A 16 -15.02 18.87 -10.41
N MET A 17 -14.00 18.66 -11.25
CA MET A 17 -12.88 17.77 -10.94
C MET A 17 -12.16 18.19 -9.66
N LYS A 18 -11.87 19.50 -9.49
CA LYS A 18 -11.27 20.07 -8.28
C LYS A 18 -12.11 19.80 -7.02
N GLN A 19 -13.43 19.90 -7.12
CA GLN A 19 -14.32 19.60 -5.97
C GLN A 19 -14.23 18.12 -5.58
N ILE A 20 -14.20 17.22 -6.56
CA ILE A 20 -14.07 15.77 -6.34
C ILE A 20 -12.72 15.45 -5.70
N THR A 21 -11.61 15.95 -6.23
CA THR A 21 -10.28 15.70 -5.68
C THR A 21 -10.12 16.29 -4.27
N LYS A 22 -10.70 17.47 -4.02
CA LYS A 22 -10.74 18.07 -2.67
C LYS A 22 -11.51 17.19 -1.68
N ALA A 23 -12.65 16.65 -2.08
CA ALA A 23 -13.43 15.73 -1.25
C ALA A 23 -12.66 14.42 -1.00
N MET A 24 -12.05 13.83 -2.03
CA MET A 24 -11.23 12.61 -1.91
C MET A 24 -10.01 12.79 -1.01
N ASN A 25 -9.36 13.97 -1.04
CA ASN A 25 -8.29 14.33 -0.11
C ASN A 25 -8.79 14.28 1.35
N MET A 26 -9.95 14.89 1.63
CA MET A 26 -10.54 14.90 2.97
C MET A 26 -10.94 13.50 3.45
N VAL A 27 -11.55 12.69 2.56
CA VAL A 27 -11.89 11.29 2.85
C VAL A 27 -10.64 10.49 3.17
N SER A 28 -9.57 10.64 2.38
CA SER A 28 -8.31 9.93 2.59
C SER A 28 -7.63 10.37 3.90
N SER A 29 -7.71 11.65 4.26
CA SER A 29 -7.24 12.15 5.56
C SER A 29 -7.97 11.50 6.74
N SER A 30 -9.30 11.34 6.64
CA SER A 30 -10.09 10.66 7.67
C SER A 30 -9.70 9.19 7.81
N LYS A 31 -9.52 8.48 6.69
CA LYS A 31 -9.09 7.08 6.66
C LYS A 31 -7.67 6.89 7.19
N LEU A 32 -6.75 7.79 6.86
CA LEU A 32 -5.39 7.79 7.41
C LEU A 32 -5.40 7.88 8.93
N ARG A 33 -6.15 8.83 9.51
CA ARG A 33 -6.27 8.97 10.98
C ARG A 33 -6.81 7.70 11.64
N ARG A 34 -7.75 7.02 11.00
CA ARG A 34 -8.28 5.74 11.49
C ARG A 34 -7.22 4.62 11.39
N ALA A 35 -6.49 4.55 10.27
CA ALA A 35 -5.42 3.57 10.10
C ALA A 35 -4.31 3.76 11.15
N GLU A 36 -3.85 5.00 11.37
CA GLU A 36 -2.87 5.32 12.43
C GLU A 36 -3.37 4.93 13.82
N LYS A 37 -4.66 5.16 14.11
CA LYS A 37 -5.28 4.75 15.37
C LYS A 37 -5.26 3.24 15.53
N ASN A 38 -5.63 2.49 14.49
CA ASN A 38 -5.63 1.02 14.52
C ASN A 38 -4.21 0.48 14.72
N THR A 39 -3.20 1.02 14.02
CA THR A 39 -1.80 0.64 14.20
C THR A 39 -1.32 0.91 15.64
N LYS A 40 -1.68 2.07 16.22
CA LYS A 40 -1.35 2.39 17.62
C LYS A 40 -2.03 1.44 18.60
N GLN A 41 -3.28 1.05 18.35
CA GLN A 41 -4.01 0.09 19.19
C GLN A 41 -3.48 -1.34 19.06
N PHE A 42 -2.93 -1.69 17.90
CA PHE A 42 -2.36 -3.01 17.66
C PHE A 42 -0.97 -3.18 18.27
N ARG A 43 -0.19 -2.09 18.40
CA ARG A 43 1.18 -2.12 18.91
C ARG A 43 1.35 -2.83 20.27
N PRO A 44 0.53 -2.56 21.31
CA PRO A 44 0.67 -3.25 22.60
C PRO A 44 0.51 -4.78 22.50
N TYR A 45 -0.36 -5.26 21.61
CA TYR A 45 -0.52 -6.70 21.36
C TYR A 45 0.74 -7.28 20.73
N MET A 46 1.31 -6.62 19.73
CA MET A 46 2.57 -7.03 19.10
C MET A 46 3.74 -7.06 20.08
N GLU A 47 3.89 -6.02 20.90
CA GLU A 47 4.93 -5.95 21.94
C GLU A 47 4.78 -7.10 22.94
N LYS A 48 3.56 -7.42 23.37
CA LYS A 48 3.31 -8.54 24.29
C LYS A 48 3.55 -9.91 23.66
N MET A 49 3.21 -10.10 22.39
CA MET A 49 3.57 -11.33 21.68
C MET A 49 5.09 -11.48 21.55
N GLN A 50 5.79 -10.38 21.25
CA GLN A 50 7.25 -10.38 21.17
C GLN A 50 7.90 -10.66 22.52
N ASP A 51 7.37 -10.11 23.62
CA ASP A 51 7.80 -10.44 24.98
C ASP A 51 7.66 -11.94 25.27
N ALA A 52 6.52 -12.53 24.92
CA ALA A 52 6.24 -13.95 25.13
C ALA A 52 7.19 -14.84 24.32
N ILE A 53 7.42 -14.52 23.05
CA ILE A 53 8.36 -15.27 22.19
C ILE A 53 9.78 -15.13 22.73
N THR A 54 10.17 -13.93 23.16
CA THR A 54 11.51 -13.71 23.73
C THR A 54 11.71 -14.52 25.00
N ALA A 55 10.69 -14.60 25.87
CA ALA A 55 10.76 -15.41 27.09
C ALA A 55 10.86 -16.92 26.81
N VAL A 56 10.21 -17.42 25.75
CA VAL A 56 10.19 -18.86 25.41
C VAL A 56 11.40 -19.27 24.55
N ALA A 57 11.75 -18.46 23.54
CA ALA A 57 12.78 -18.74 22.54
C ALA A 57 14.16 -18.16 22.87
N GLY A 58 14.25 -16.99 23.52
CA GLY A 58 15.50 -16.29 23.83
C GLY A 58 16.42 -16.98 24.83
N ALA A 59 15.96 -18.08 25.43
CA ALA A 59 16.67 -18.81 26.46
C ALA A 59 17.49 -20.02 25.99
N ASN A 60 17.19 -20.56 24.80
CA ASN A 60 17.83 -21.77 24.30
C ASN A 60 18.08 -21.60 22.81
N SER A 61 19.35 -21.44 22.42
CA SER A 61 19.84 -21.48 21.03
C SER A 61 19.60 -22.83 20.32
N SER A 62 18.83 -23.73 20.93
CA SER A 62 18.53 -25.10 20.51
C SER A 62 17.03 -25.34 20.25
N SER A 63 16.21 -24.29 20.07
CA SER A 63 14.85 -24.48 19.56
C SER A 63 14.91 -25.07 18.14
N ASN A 64 14.35 -26.26 17.97
CA ASN A 64 14.32 -26.97 16.68
C ASN A 64 13.15 -26.54 15.78
N HIS A 65 12.38 -25.52 16.18
CA HIS A 65 11.18 -25.13 15.47
C HIS A 65 11.50 -24.65 14.03
N PRO A 66 10.83 -25.19 12.99
CA PRO A 66 11.11 -24.85 11.59
C PRO A 66 11.11 -23.35 11.29
N MET A 67 10.14 -22.61 11.85
CA MET A 67 10.01 -21.15 11.65
C MET A 67 11.15 -20.31 12.24
N LEU A 68 12.03 -20.87 13.08
CA LEU A 68 13.19 -20.18 13.66
C LEU A 68 14.52 -20.57 12.99
N LYS A 69 14.51 -21.59 12.13
CA LYS A 69 15.74 -22.09 11.49
C LYS A 69 15.79 -21.67 10.03
N ALA A 70 16.87 -20.98 9.68
CA ALA A 70 17.22 -20.80 8.28
C ALA A 70 17.58 -22.15 7.64
N ARG A 71 17.10 -22.34 6.42
CA ARG A 71 17.42 -23.48 5.55
C ARG A 71 17.88 -22.97 4.19
N ASP A 72 18.42 -23.87 3.39
CA ASP A 72 18.83 -23.56 2.02
C ASP A 72 17.62 -23.13 1.18
N VAL A 73 17.73 -21.99 0.50
CA VAL A 73 16.60 -21.36 -0.19
C VAL A 73 16.53 -21.87 -1.62
N LYS A 74 15.59 -22.80 -1.88
CA LYS A 74 15.29 -23.32 -3.22
C LYS A 74 14.11 -22.60 -3.85
N ARG A 75 13.12 -22.22 -3.04
CA ARG A 75 11.92 -21.49 -3.51
C ARG A 75 11.55 -20.34 -2.57
N SER A 76 11.42 -19.13 -3.11
CA SER A 76 11.11 -17.92 -2.35
C SER A 76 9.62 -17.55 -2.40
N GLY A 77 9.02 -17.29 -1.25
CA GLY A 77 7.67 -16.74 -1.14
C GLY A 77 7.68 -15.21 -1.09
N TYR A 78 6.88 -14.58 -1.93
CA TYR A 78 6.72 -13.13 -2.00
C TYR A 78 5.29 -12.71 -1.73
N LEU A 79 5.04 -12.11 -0.55
CA LEU A 79 3.77 -11.47 -0.24
C LEU A 79 3.84 -10.00 -0.61
N ILE A 80 3.06 -9.53 -1.58
CA ILE A 80 3.08 -8.13 -2.00
C ILE A 80 1.78 -7.41 -1.66
N ILE A 81 1.90 -6.24 -1.04
CA ILE A 81 0.78 -5.41 -0.64
C ILE A 81 0.67 -4.19 -1.57
N THR A 82 -0.45 -4.12 -2.28
CA THR A 82 -0.84 -3.04 -3.19
C THR A 82 -2.22 -2.51 -2.83
N SER A 83 -2.67 -1.46 -3.52
CA SER A 83 -4.02 -0.92 -3.32
C SER A 83 -5.03 -1.59 -4.23
N ASP A 84 -6.25 -1.81 -3.75
CA ASP A 84 -7.40 -2.16 -4.60
C ASP A 84 -7.82 -1.01 -5.52
N LYS A 85 -7.75 0.23 -5.00
CA LYS A 85 -8.18 1.45 -5.71
C LYS A 85 -6.99 2.30 -6.10
N GLY A 86 -7.05 2.87 -7.30
CA GLY A 86 -6.05 3.80 -7.79
C GLY A 86 -6.06 5.18 -7.10
N LEU A 87 -5.54 6.17 -7.84
CA LEU A 87 -5.42 7.57 -7.40
C LEU A 87 -4.51 7.77 -6.16
N ALA A 88 -3.63 6.81 -5.87
CA ALA A 88 -2.67 6.86 -4.76
C ALA A 88 -1.24 7.23 -5.21
N GLY A 89 -1.10 7.98 -6.30
CA GLY A 89 0.21 8.34 -6.86
C GLY A 89 1.03 7.09 -7.24
N ALA A 90 2.30 7.06 -6.83
CA ALA A 90 3.24 5.97 -7.14
C ALA A 90 3.24 4.81 -6.12
N TYR A 91 2.29 4.77 -5.18
CA TYR A 91 2.23 3.78 -4.09
C TYR A 91 2.44 2.33 -4.56
N SER A 92 1.49 1.78 -5.34
CA SER A 92 1.60 0.38 -5.81
C SER A 92 2.75 0.21 -6.78
N THR A 93 2.94 1.17 -7.69
CA THR A 93 3.96 1.10 -8.74
C THR A 93 5.36 0.92 -8.17
N ASN A 94 5.70 1.64 -7.10
CA ASN A 94 7.04 1.58 -6.52
C ASN A 94 7.32 0.21 -5.86
N VAL A 95 6.35 -0.34 -5.14
CA VAL A 95 6.48 -1.67 -4.51
C VAL A 95 6.54 -2.77 -5.56
N LEU A 96 5.69 -2.69 -6.60
CA LEU A 96 5.68 -3.63 -7.73
C LEU A 96 7.01 -3.64 -8.48
N LYS A 97 7.56 -2.46 -8.80
CA LYS A 97 8.88 -2.33 -9.43
C LYS A 97 9.97 -2.95 -8.57
N ARG A 98 9.92 -2.73 -7.26
CA ARG A 98 10.90 -3.31 -6.34
C ARG A 98 10.85 -4.83 -6.35
N LEU A 99 9.67 -5.44 -6.24
CA LEU A 99 9.54 -6.90 -6.31
C LEU A 99 10.04 -7.45 -7.64
N VAL A 100 9.68 -6.84 -8.77
CA VAL A 100 10.14 -7.30 -10.09
C VAL A 100 11.67 -7.22 -10.21
N ASN A 101 12.30 -6.17 -9.67
CA ASN A 101 13.75 -6.06 -9.69
C ASN A 101 14.42 -7.15 -8.82
N ASP A 102 13.87 -7.42 -7.64
CA ASP A 102 14.40 -8.44 -6.75
C ASP A 102 14.21 -9.85 -7.35
N ILE A 103 13.06 -10.13 -7.98
CA ILE A 103 12.82 -11.38 -8.70
C ILE A 103 13.85 -11.56 -9.81
N LYS A 104 14.07 -10.53 -10.65
CA LYS A 104 15.05 -10.59 -11.74
C LYS A 104 16.50 -10.74 -11.26
N ALA A 105 16.81 -10.24 -10.07
CA ALA A 105 18.15 -10.32 -9.51
C ALA A 105 18.43 -11.68 -8.85
N LYS A 106 17.41 -12.30 -8.25
CA LYS A 106 17.54 -13.54 -7.48
C LYS A 106 17.21 -14.80 -8.27
N HIS A 107 16.30 -14.71 -9.24
CA HIS A 107 15.71 -15.89 -9.87
C HIS A 107 15.91 -15.90 -11.38
N ASN A 108 16.13 -17.11 -11.92
CA ASN A 108 16.20 -17.35 -13.36
C ASN A 108 14.92 -17.97 -13.91
N ASP A 109 14.20 -18.75 -13.10
CA ASP A 109 12.96 -19.42 -13.47
C ASP A 109 11.78 -18.99 -12.57
N SER A 110 10.58 -18.98 -13.15
CA SER A 110 9.31 -18.86 -12.43
C SER A 110 9.10 -19.91 -11.33
N SER A 111 9.64 -21.12 -11.47
CA SER A 111 9.47 -22.19 -10.47
C SER A 111 10.20 -21.91 -9.16
N GLU A 112 11.14 -20.95 -9.14
CA GLU A 112 11.94 -20.60 -7.97
C GLU A 112 11.22 -19.64 -7.00
N TYR A 113 9.99 -19.22 -7.32
CA TYR A 113 9.23 -18.36 -6.42
C TYR A 113 7.71 -18.60 -6.48
N SER A 114 7.01 -18.09 -5.47
CA SER A 114 5.54 -18.00 -5.43
C SER A 114 5.15 -16.57 -5.04
N ILE A 115 4.20 -15.98 -5.76
CA ILE A 115 3.71 -14.62 -5.50
C ILE A 115 2.32 -14.68 -4.87
N ILE A 116 2.18 -14.11 -3.68
CA ILE A 116 0.91 -13.90 -2.99
C ILE A 116 0.58 -12.42 -3.04
N VAL A 117 -0.59 -12.07 -3.57
CA VAL A 117 -0.94 -10.67 -3.85
C VAL A 117 -2.07 -10.18 -2.95
N LEU A 118 -1.82 -9.09 -2.24
CA LEU A 118 -2.84 -8.29 -1.57
C LEU A 118 -3.12 -7.05 -2.42
N GLY A 119 -4.35 -6.93 -2.94
CA GLY A 119 -4.82 -5.76 -3.67
C GLY A 119 -4.95 -5.94 -5.18
N GLN A 120 -6.04 -5.39 -5.74
CA GLN A 120 -6.38 -5.51 -7.16
C GLN A 120 -5.28 -5.01 -8.13
N GLN A 121 -4.61 -3.90 -7.83
CA GLN A 121 -3.58 -3.36 -8.73
C GLN A 121 -2.39 -4.30 -8.92
N GLY A 122 -2.02 -5.05 -7.89
CA GLY A 122 -1.00 -6.08 -8.00
C GLY A 122 -1.46 -7.23 -8.90
N VAL A 123 -2.69 -7.71 -8.70
CA VAL A 123 -3.27 -8.80 -9.48
C VAL A 123 -3.27 -8.45 -10.97
N ASP A 124 -3.78 -7.26 -11.31
CA ASP A 124 -3.79 -6.77 -12.69
C ASP A 124 -2.37 -6.64 -13.25
N PHE A 125 -1.42 -6.16 -12.44
CA PHE A 125 -0.03 -5.95 -12.86
C PHE A 125 0.69 -7.26 -13.21
N PHE A 126 0.51 -8.30 -12.41
CA PHE A 126 1.17 -9.59 -12.59
C PHE A 126 0.52 -10.42 -13.70
N ASN A 127 -0.81 -10.48 -13.73
CA ASN A 127 -1.55 -11.16 -14.81
C ASN A 127 -1.21 -10.59 -16.19
N ASN A 128 -1.17 -9.26 -16.33
CA ASN A 128 -0.82 -8.60 -17.60
C ASN A 128 0.62 -8.86 -18.06
N ARG A 129 1.50 -9.36 -17.18
CA ARG A 129 2.90 -9.67 -17.48
C ARG A 129 3.19 -11.18 -17.49
N GLY A 130 2.17 -12.02 -17.33
CA GLY A 130 2.32 -13.47 -17.34
C GLY A 130 3.04 -14.06 -16.11
N TYR A 131 3.01 -13.36 -14.97
CA TYR A 131 3.47 -13.94 -13.71
C TYR A 131 2.37 -14.85 -13.13
N GLU A 132 2.78 -15.98 -12.57
CA GLU A 132 1.87 -16.88 -11.84
C GLU A 132 1.63 -16.34 -10.42
N ILE A 133 0.35 -16.21 -10.06
CA ILE A 133 -0.09 -15.77 -8.73
C ILE A 133 -0.56 -17.01 -7.97
N GLU A 134 0.14 -17.34 -6.88
CA GLU A 134 -0.19 -18.47 -6.01
C GLU A 134 -1.54 -18.26 -5.33
N SER A 135 -1.74 -17.07 -4.76
CA SER A 135 -2.96 -16.70 -4.07
C SER A 135 -3.14 -15.18 -4.06
N SER A 136 -4.39 -14.73 -3.98
CA SER A 136 -4.67 -13.30 -3.89
C SER A 136 -5.83 -12.97 -2.96
N LEU A 137 -5.77 -11.79 -2.36
CA LEU A 137 -6.86 -11.18 -1.61
C LEU A 137 -7.09 -9.77 -2.14
N VAL A 138 -8.27 -9.55 -2.69
CA VAL A 138 -8.73 -8.26 -3.22
C VAL A 138 -9.91 -7.74 -2.39
N ASP A 139 -10.32 -6.50 -2.64
CA ASP A 139 -11.43 -5.84 -1.96
C ASP A 139 -11.26 -5.77 -0.43
N LEU A 140 -10.02 -5.54 0.02
CA LEU A 140 -9.73 -5.42 1.43
C LEU A 140 -10.34 -4.11 1.96
N PRO A 141 -11.09 -4.14 3.09
CA PRO A 141 -11.65 -2.93 3.67
C PRO A 141 -10.59 -1.86 3.94
N ASP A 142 -10.98 -0.57 3.85
CA ASP A 142 -10.07 0.55 4.18
C ASP A 142 -9.53 0.46 5.61
N GLN A 143 -10.26 -0.20 6.51
CA GLN A 143 -9.87 -0.47 7.89
C GLN A 143 -9.97 -1.99 8.10
N PRO A 144 -8.94 -2.75 7.70
CA PRO A 144 -8.99 -4.20 7.78
C PRO A 144 -9.01 -4.65 9.24
N SER A 145 -9.70 -5.77 9.49
CA SER A 145 -9.63 -6.48 10.76
C SER A 145 -8.67 -7.66 10.63
N PHE A 146 -8.19 -8.19 11.75
CA PHE A 146 -7.37 -9.40 11.75
C PHE A 146 -8.06 -10.56 10.99
N LYS A 147 -9.34 -10.78 11.26
CA LYS A 147 -10.16 -11.82 10.61
C LYS A 147 -10.20 -11.67 9.08
N SER A 148 -10.18 -10.44 8.55
CA SER A 148 -10.23 -10.22 7.10
C SER A 148 -8.94 -10.62 6.37
N VAL A 149 -7.81 -10.72 7.08
CA VAL A 149 -6.51 -11.09 6.49
C VAL A 149 -5.99 -12.44 6.97
N GLN A 150 -6.63 -13.04 7.98
CA GLN A 150 -6.17 -14.28 8.60
C GLN A 150 -6.02 -15.42 7.59
N ALA A 151 -6.97 -15.58 6.66
CA ALA A 151 -6.94 -16.68 5.70
C ALA A 151 -5.70 -16.62 4.79
N ILE A 152 -5.36 -15.43 4.26
CA ILE A 152 -4.18 -15.27 3.39
C ILE A 152 -2.88 -15.34 4.20
N ALA A 153 -2.86 -14.81 5.43
CA ALA A 153 -1.70 -14.90 6.31
C ALA A 153 -1.40 -16.36 6.66
N LYS A 154 -2.42 -17.12 7.05
CA LYS A 154 -2.31 -18.54 7.33
C LYS A 154 -1.84 -19.32 6.10
N HIS A 155 -2.42 -19.07 4.94
CA HIS A 155 -1.98 -19.72 3.70
C HIS A 155 -0.49 -19.45 3.38
N ALA A 156 -0.02 -18.22 3.58
CA ALA A 156 1.40 -17.89 3.41
C ALA A 156 2.32 -18.63 4.40
N ILE A 157 1.85 -18.86 5.63
CA ILE A 157 2.55 -19.64 6.66
C ILE A 157 2.53 -21.13 6.33
N ASP A 158 1.40 -21.65 5.86
CA ASP A 158 1.22 -23.05 5.48
C ASP A 158 2.18 -23.41 4.34
N LEU A 159 2.34 -22.54 3.33
CA LEU A 159 3.33 -22.74 2.25
C LEU A 159 4.76 -22.92 2.79
N TYR A 160 5.14 -22.16 3.82
CA TYR A 160 6.45 -22.32 4.45
C TYR A 160 6.53 -23.61 5.29
N SER A 161 5.49 -23.89 6.05
CA SER A 161 5.44 -25.04 6.97
C SER A 161 5.42 -26.38 6.22
N GLU A 162 4.82 -26.40 5.03
CA GLU A 162 4.77 -27.56 4.12
C GLU A 162 6.01 -27.65 3.20
N GLU A 163 7.00 -26.78 3.38
CA GLU A 163 8.23 -26.73 2.57
C GLU A 163 8.00 -26.43 1.08
N ASN A 164 6.86 -25.82 0.72
CA ASN A 164 6.62 -25.29 -0.62
C ASN A 164 7.43 -24.02 -0.88
N ILE A 165 7.79 -23.27 0.18
CA ILE A 165 8.73 -22.15 0.16
C ILE A 165 9.71 -22.23 1.35
N ASP A 166 10.91 -21.73 1.13
CA ASP A 166 12.01 -21.74 2.11
C ASP A 166 12.22 -20.40 2.82
N GLU A 167 11.65 -19.33 2.27
CA GLU A 167 11.61 -17.99 2.85
C GLU A 167 10.31 -17.29 2.48
N LEU A 168 9.84 -16.37 3.34
CA LEU A 168 8.70 -15.50 3.06
C LEU A 168 9.08 -14.04 3.29
N THR A 169 9.02 -13.23 2.24
CA THR A 169 9.29 -11.79 2.29
C THR A 169 8.06 -10.99 1.91
N ILE A 170 7.72 -10.00 2.73
CA ILE A 170 6.63 -9.05 2.47
C ILE A 170 7.18 -7.80 1.77
N TYR A 171 6.57 -7.43 0.65
CA TYR A 171 6.80 -6.21 -0.10
C TYR A 171 5.66 -5.23 0.15
N TYR A 172 5.98 -4.07 0.73
CA TYR A 172 4.98 -3.08 1.08
C TYR A 172 5.58 -1.68 1.08
N SER A 173 4.73 -0.66 1.25
CA SER A 173 5.19 0.71 1.43
C SER A 173 5.03 1.09 2.91
N HIS A 174 6.15 1.31 3.59
CA HIS A 174 6.19 1.71 4.99
C HIS A 174 5.79 3.18 5.13
N TYR A 175 4.88 3.44 6.07
CA TYR A 175 4.43 4.78 6.39
C TYR A 175 5.43 5.46 7.33
N VAL A 176 6.21 6.40 6.80
CA VAL A 176 7.12 7.25 7.61
C VAL A 176 6.39 8.53 8.01
N SER A 177 5.78 9.21 7.03
CA SER A 177 4.97 10.39 7.26
C SER A 177 3.98 10.60 6.12
N VAL A 178 3.11 11.60 6.24
CA VAL A 178 2.20 12.02 5.16
C VAL A 178 2.91 12.29 3.83
N LEU A 179 4.13 12.83 3.89
CA LEU A 179 4.90 13.23 2.72
C LEU A 179 5.88 12.14 2.25
N GLU A 180 6.23 11.21 3.13
CA GLU A 180 7.29 10.23 2.90
C GLU A 180 6.76 8.81 3.11
N ASN A 181 6.78 8.05 2.03
CA ASN A 181 6.45 6.63 2.00
C ASN A 181 7.60 5.89 1.35
N LYS A 182 8.12 4.84 2.01
CA LYS A 182 9.27 4.08 1.54
C LYS A 182 8.84 2.69 1.11
N PRO A 183 9.02 2.28 -0.16
CA PRO A 183 8.88 0.88 -0.55
C PRO A 183 9.93 0.04 0.19
N THR A 184 9.48 -0.79 1.14
CA THR A 184 10.34 -1.65 1.96
C THR A 184 10.08 -3.13 1.69
N THR A 185 11.01 -3.95 2.14
CA THR A 185 10.83 -5.39 2.26
C THR A 185 11.02 -5.77 3.70
N LYS A 186 10.22 -6.71 4.19
CA LYS A 186 10.43 -7.34 5.50
C LYS A 186 10.40 -8.84 5.31
N GLN A 187 11.50 -9.51 5.65
CA GLN A 187 11.49 -10.96 5.77
C GLN A 187 10.72 -11.34 7.03
N VAL A 188 9.79 -12.28 6.90
CA VAL A 188 8.92 -12.71 7.99
C VAL A 188 9.13 -14.18 8.33
N LEU A 189 9.51 -15.00 7.34
CA LEU A 189 9.97 -16.37 7.58
C LEU A 189 11.30 -16.64 6.85
N PRO A 190 12.24 -17.37 7.46
CA PRO A 190 12.29 -17.68 8.90
C PRO A 190 12.31 -16.40 9.76
N LEU A 191 11.82 -16.51 11.00
CA LEU A 191 11.87 -15.42 11.97
C LEU A 191 13.33 -15.08 12.31
N SER A 192 13.65 -13.79 12.35
CA SER A 192 15.01 -13.36 12.67
C SER A 192 15.30 -13.51 14.16
N GLN A 193 16.60 -13.61 14.51
CA GLN A 193 17.00 -13.60 15.93
C GLN A 193 16.57 -12.31 16.63
N GLU A 194 16.53 -11.18 15.91
CA GLU A 194 16.07 -9.89 16.43
C GLU A 194 14.58 -9.94 16.82
N ASP A 195 13.73 -10.55 15.99
CA ASP A 195 12.30 -10.73 16.29
C ASP A 195 12.11 -11.54 17.59
N SER A 196 13.00 -12.50 17.86
CA SER A 196 12.97 -13.37 19.04
C SER A 196 13.75 -12.88 20.27
N SER A 197 14.46 -11.74 20.20
CA SER A 197 15.35 -11.27 21.28
C SER A 197 15.13 -9.83 21.73
N GLN A 198 14.38 -9.02 20.98
CA GLN A 198 14.12 -7.62 21.31
C GLN A 198 12.97 -7.40 22.31
N GLY A 199 12.24 -8.44 22.72
CA GLY A 199 11.23 -8.33 23.77
C GLY A 199 11.85 -8.05 25.15
N HIS A 200 11.04 -7.51 26.05
CA HIS A 200 11.42 -7.29 27.45
C HIS A 200 11.09 -8.49 28.35
N GLY A 201 10.59 -9.59 27.78
CA GLY A 201 10.24 -10.81 28.52
C GLY A 201 11.47 -11.47 29.15
N GLN A 202 11.57 -11.44 30.48
CA GLN A 202 12.58 -12.22 31.20
C GLN A 202 12.09 -13.66 31.42
N MET A 203 12.93 -14.63 31.03
CA MET A 203 12.65 -16.06 31.12
C MET A 203 12.32 -16.53 32.54
N SER A 204 12.91 -15.92 33.58
CA SER A 204 12.70 -16.26 34.99
C SER A 204 11.27 -15.96 35.50
N SER A 205 10.44 -15.32 34.67
CA SER A 205 9.08 -14.91 35.04
C SER A 205 7.99 -15.88 34.60
N TYR A 206 8.33 -17.01 33.95
CA TYR A 206 7.34 -17.90 33.33
C TYR A 206 7.57 -19.37 33.67
N GLU A 207 6.49 -20.04 34.10
CA GLU A 207 6.36 -21.50 34.08
C GLU A 207 5.64 -21.90 32.78
N PHE A 208 6.13 -22.95 32.12
CA PHE A 208 5.61 -23.40 30.82
C PHE A 208 4.78 -24.66 31.01
N GLU A 209 3.52 -24.62 30.61
CA GLU A 209 2.61 -25.76 30.64
C GLU A 209 1.95 -25.91 29.26
N PRO A 210 1.99 -27.10 28.61
CA PRO A 210 2.60 -28.35 29.08
C PRO A 210 4.13 -28.40 28.92
N ASP A 211 4.68 -27.80 27.87
CA ASP A 211 6.13 -27.68 27.63
C ASP A 211 6.40 -26.54 26.63
N LYS A 212 7.67 -26.13 26.51
CA LYS A 212 8.07 -24.99 25.66
C LYS A 212 7.80 -25.21 24.18
N GLU A 213 8.00 -26.43 23.68
CA GLU A 213 7.89 -26.74 22.25
C GLU A 213 6.43 -26.72 21.81
N SER A 214 5.54 -27.29 22.64
CA SER A 214 4.09 -27.19 22.48
C SER A 214 3.63 -25.72 22.43
N ILE A 215 4.14 -24.86 23.33
CA ILE A 215 3.79 -23.44 23.34
C ILE A 215 4.29 -22.72 22.09
N LEU A 216 5.53 -22.96 21.67
CA LEU A 216 6.09 -22.36 20.45
C LEU A 216 5.30 -22.73 19.20
N SER A 217 4.84 -23.98 19.10
CA SER A 217 4.05 -24.46 17.96
C SER A 217 2.73 -23.69 17.77
N VAL A 218 2.21 -23.08 18.85
CA VAL A 218 0.97 -22.28 18.82
C VAL A 218 1.29 -20.79 18.68
N ILE A 219 2.28 -20.28 19.42
CA ILE A 219 2.58 -18.84 19.47
C ILE A 219 3.29 -18.34 18.21
N LEU A 220 4.22 -19.12 17.63
CA LEU A 220 4.99 -18.66 16.48
C LEU A 220 4.12 -18.41 15.24
N PRO A 221 3.17 -19.29 14.85
CA PRO A 221 2.24 -18.99 13.76
C PRO A 221 1.41 -17.74 14.05
N GLN A 222 0.86 -17.60 15.28
CA GLN A 222 0.07 -16.44 15.65
C GLN A 222 0.88 -15.14 15.58
N TYR A 223 2.16 -15.18 15.97
CA TYR A 223 3.02 -14.02 15.89
C TYR A 223 3.27 -13.62 14.44
N VAL A 224 3.49 -14.60 13.56
CA VAL A 224 3.72 -14.35 12.14
C VAL A 224 2.46 -13.83 11.46
N GLU A 225 1.28 -14.37 11.77
CA GLU A 225 -0.02 -13.80 11.35
C GLU A 225 -0.14 -12.33 11.80
N SER A 226 0.31 -12.04 13.02
CA SER A 226 0.26 -10.71 13.61
C SER A 226 1.29 -9.75 12.99
N LEU A 227 2.47 -10.23 12.61
CA LEU A 227 3.45 -9.48 11.83
C LEU A 227 2.87 -9.11 10.46
N ILE A 228 2.29 -10.07 9.74
CA ILE A 228 1.65 -9.84 8.44
C ILE A 228 0.54 -8.80 8.59
N TYR A 229 -0.34 -8.95 9.59
CA TYR A 229 -1.42 -7.99 9.84
C TYR A 229 -0.89 -6.59 10.19
N GLY A 230 0.15 -6.49 11.02
CA GLY A 230 0.81 -5.22 11.34
C GLY A 230 1.38 -4.53 10.10
N THR A 231 2.02 -5.30 9.22
CA THR A 231 2.52 -4.80 7.94
C THR A 231 1.39 -4.35 7.00
N ILE A 232 0.25 -5.04 7.00
CA ILE A 232 -0.94 -4.61 6.25
C ILE A 232 -1.51 -3.29 6.78
N LEU A 233 -1.58 -3.11 8.11
CA LEU A 233 -2.04 -1.85 8.72
C LEU A 233 -1.13 -0.67 8.35
N ASP A 234 0.18 -0.89 8.40
CA ASP A 234 1.19 0.09 8.00
C ASP A 234 1.09 0.45 6.50
N ALA A 235 0.96 -0.56 5.65
CA ALA A 235 0.74 -0.38 4.21
C ALA A 235 -0.55 0.41 3.93
N LYS A 236 -1.67 0.13 4.63
CA LYS A 236 -2.93 0.88 4.50
C LYS A 236 -2.79 2.34 4.96
N ALA A 237 -2.02 2.62 6.00
CA ALA A 237 -1.70 3.99 6.39
C ALA A 237 -0.93 4.70 5.26
N SER A 238 0.11 4.05 4.72
CA SER A 238 0.89 4.56 3.58
C SER A 238 0.05 4.79 2.32
N GLU A 239 -0.91 3.90 2.04
CA GLU A 239 -1.87 4.00 0.93
C GLU A 239 -2.74 5.26 1.06
N HIS A 240 -3.34 5.48 2.24
CA HIS A 240 -4.20 6.63 2.49
C HIS A 240 -3.42 7.95 2.51
N ALA A 241 -2.19 7.95 3.04
CA ALA A 241 -1.29 9.09 2.97
C ALA A 241 -0.93 9.45 1.52
N SER A 242 -0.54 8.46 0.72
CA SER A 242 -0.20 8.65 -0.70
C SER A 242 -1.38 9.19 -1.50
N ARG A 243 -2.58 8.65 -1.27
CA ARG A 243 -3.81 9.13 -1.90
C ARG A 243 -4.19 10.53 -1.45
N MET A 244 -4.06 10.84 -0.16
CA MET A 244 -4.29 12.18 0.35
C MET A 244 -3.38 13.20 -0.36
N THR A 245 -2.08 12.92 -0.46
CA THR A 245 -1.11 13.80 -1.13
C THR A 245 -1.38 13.91 -2.64
N ALA A 246 -1.66 12.79 -3.32
CA ALA A 246 -2.00 12.81 -4.75
C ALA A 246 -3.26 13.65 -5.05
N MET A 247 -4.29 13.53 -4.22
CA MET A 247 -5.53 14.31 -4.37
C MET A 247 -5.36 15.80 -4.02
N LYS A 248 -4.45 16.12 -3.09
CA LYS A 248 -4.07 17.51 -2.81
C LYS A 248 -3.41 18.12 -4.05
N ASN A 249 -2.37 17.47 -4.58
CA ASN A 249 -1.66 17.94 -5.77
C ASN A 249 -2.60 18.06 -6.97
N ALA A 250 -3.53 17.11 -7.16
CA ALA A 250 -4.54 17.20 -8.22
C ALA A 250 -5.50 18.39 -8.03
N SER A 251 -5.84 18.76 -6.79
CA SER A 251 -6.67 19.93 -6.49
C SER A 251 -5.93 21.25 -6.76
N ASP A 252 -4.65 21.27 -6.44
CA ASP A 252 -3.78 22.44 -6.64
C ASP A 252 -3.53 22.65 -8.14
N ASN A 253 -3.16 21.60 -8.88
CA ASN A 253 -3.03 21.63 -10.35
C ASN A 253 -4.33 22.04 -11.05
N ALA A 254 -5.48 21.58 -10.55
CA ALA A 254 -6.77 21.99 -11.11
C ALA A 254 -7.06 23.47 -10.86
N THR A 255 -6.53 24.06 -9.78
CA THR A 255 -6.66 25.49 -9.51
C THR A 255 -5.86 26.31 -10.52
N GLU A 256 -4.60 25.95 -10.73
CA GLU A 256 -3.74 26.59 -11.73
C GLU A 256 -4.37 26.52 -13.13
N LEU A 257 -4.88 25.35 -13.52
CA LEU A 257 -5.53 25.18 -14.83
C LEU A 257 -6.81 26.03 -14.97
N ILE A 258 -7.58 26.23 -13.89
CA ILE A 258 -8.76 27.10 -13.91
C ILE A 258 -8.34 28.56 -14.12
N ASP A 259 -7.25 28.99 -13.49
CA ASP A 259 -6.76 30.36 -13.59
C ASP A 259 -6.28 30.66 -15.02
N ASP A 260 -5.51 29.74 -15.61
CA ASP A 260 -5.04 29.84 -17.00
C ASP A 260 -6.21 29.88 -18.00
N LEU A 261 -7.17 28.96 -17.88
CA LEU A 261 -8.35 28.92 -18.74
C LEU A 261 -9.21 30.17 -18.57
N SER A 262 -9.27 30.76 -17.37
CA SER A 262 -10.02 31.99 -17.11
C SER A 262 -9.38 33.19 -17.81
N LEU A 263 -8.04 33.27 -17.83
CA LEU A 263 -7.32 34.28 -18.60
C LEU A 263 -7.57 34.12 -20.10
N GLU A 264 -7.49 32.88 -20.61
CA GLU A 264 -7.77 32.58 -22.02
C GLU A 264 -9.22 32.96 -22.40
N TYR A 265 -10.19 32.59 -21.57
CA TYR A 265 -11.61 32.92 -21.76
C TYR A 265 -11.83 34.42 -21.86
N ASN A 266 -11.24 35.21 -20.94
CA ASN A 266 -11.42 36.66 -20.94
C ASN A 266 -10.80 37.31 -22.17
N ARG A 267 -9.63 36.85 -22.63
CA ARG A 267 -9.01 37.32 -23.88
C ARG A 267 -9.88 37.00 -25.09
N ALA A 268 -10.36 35.77 -25.21
CA ALA A 268 -11.24 35.35 -26.30
C ALA A 268 -12.56 36.13 -26.29
N ARG A 269 -13.10 36.42 -25.09
CA ARG A 269 -14.33 37.20 -24.91
C ARG A 269 -14.14 38.63 -25.37
N GLN A 270 -13.04 39.27 -25.00
CA GLN A 270 -12.71 40.62 -25.44
C GLN A 270 -12.55 40.67 -26.96
N ALA A 271 -11.82 39.73 -27.55
CA ALA A 271 -11.66 39.65 -29.01
C ALA A 271 -13.01 39.48 -29.73
N ALA A 272 -13.90 38.62 -29.22
CA ALA A 272 -15.22 38.43 -29.80
C ALA A 272 -16.11 39.69 -29.69
N ILE A 273 -16.07 40.40 -28.55
CA ILE A 273 -16.81 41.66 -28.38
C ILE A 273 -16.26 42.72 -29.34
N THR A 274 -14.94 42.87 -29.44
CA THR A 274 -14.31 43.80 -30.38
C THR A 274 -14.71 43.48 -31.81
N GLN A 275 -14.64 42.22 -32.22
CA GLN A 275 -15.05 41.78 -33.55
C GLN A 275 -16.52 42.12 -33.84
N GLN A 276 -17.44 41.81 -32.90
CA GLN A 276 -18.86 42.14 -33.05
C GLN A 276 -19.08 43.65 -33.22
N ILE A 277 -18.39 44.48 -32.43
CA ILE A 277 -18.48 45.94 -32.55
C ILE A 277 -17.93 46.40 -33.91
N THR A 278 -16.78 45.88 -34.36
CA THR A 278 -16.19 46.22 -35.66
C THR A 278 -17.10 45.82 -36.81
N GLU A 279 -17.76 44.66 -36.75
CA GLU A 279 -18.73 44.20 -37.74
C GLU A 279 -19.97 45.12 -37.80
N ILE A 280 -20.51 45.54 -36.64
CA ILE A 280 -21.66 46.47 -36.58
C ILE A 280 -21.30 47.83 -37.17
N VAL A 281 -20.16 48.40 -36.76
CA VAL A 281 -19.72 49.72 -37.23
C VAL A 281 -19.39 49.69 -38.73
N GLY A 282 -18.67 48.66 -39.18
CA GLY A 282 -18.35 48.48 -40.61
C GLY A 282 -19.58 48.26 -41.49
N GLY A 283 -20.57 47.50 -41.00
CA GLY A 283 -21.84 47.30 -41.71
C GLY A 283 -22.68 48.58 -41.79
N SER A 284 -22.71 49.39 -40.73
CA SER A 284 -23.39 50.69 -40.73
C SER A 284 -22.75 51.66 -41.71
N ALA A 285 -21.42 51.74 -41.76
CA ALA A 285 -20.69 52.64 -42.65
C ALA A 285 -20.80 52.24 -44.14
N ALA A 286 -21.11 50.97 -44.45
CA ALA A 286 -21.30 50.52 -45.81
C ALA A 286 -22.68 50.87 -46.41
N LEU A 287 -23.60 51.37 -45.58
CA LEU A 287 -24.95 51.80 -46.00
C LEU A 287 -25.07 53.32 -46.24
N GLU A 288 -24.08 54.10 -45.81
CA GLU A 288 -23.88 55.51 -46.21
C GLU A 288 -23.19 55.60 -47.58
#